data_AF-A0A9D2TW59-F1
#
_entry.id   AF-A0A9D2TW59-F1
#
_cell.length_a   1.000
_cell.length_b   1.000
_cell.length_c   1.000
_cell.angle_alpha   90.00
_cell.angle_beta   90.00
_cell.angle_gamma   90.00
#
_symmetry.space_group_name_H-M   'P 1'
#
loop_
_entity.id
_entity.type
_entity.pdbx_description
1 polymer ?
#
loop_
_entity_poly.entity_id
_entity_poly.type
_entity_poly.pdbx_seq_one_letter_code
_entity_poly.pdbx_strand_id
1 'polypeptide(L)' 'MSPKEIGVMIRKLRKGEKVACPECNKGVILPVGDHKITHGFYCDKCGFKINID' A
#
# COMPACT_ATOMS: atom_id res chain seq x y z
N MET A 1 5.81 6.10 -11.86
CA MET A 1 5.52 4.71 -11.46
C MET A 1 4.95 3.99 -12.65
N SER A 2 5.60 2.92 -13.10
CA SER A 2 5.05 2.04 -14.13
C SER A 2 3.96 1.15 -13.53
N PRO A 3 2.97 0.68 -14.33
CA PRO A 3 1.94 -0.25 -13.88
C PRO A 3 2.53 -1.52 -13.23
N LYS A 4 3.72 -1.95 -13.67
CA LYS A 4 4.44 -3.10 -13.11
C LYS A 4 4.87 -2.88 -11.66
N GLU A 5 5.35 -1.69 -11.32
CA GLU A 5 5.79 -1.37 -9.95
C GLU A 5 4.62 -1.33 -8.98
N ILE A 6 3.47 -0.82 -9.43
CA ILE A 6 2.22 -0.82 -8.65
C ILE A 6 1.78 -2.26 -8.36
N GLY A 7 1.81 -3.15 -9.37
CA GLY A 7 1.47 -4.56 -9.18
C GLY A 7 2.37 -5.28 -8.17
N VAL A 8 3.67 -4.98 -8.16
CA VAL A 8 4.62 -5.54 -7.17
C VAL A 8 4.34 -4.99 -5.77
N MET A 9 4.10 -3.68 -5.63
CA MET A 9 3.72 -3.08 -4.34
C MET A 9 2.45 -3.73 -3.77
N ILE A 10 1.40 -3.88 -4.59
CA ILE A 10 0.13 -4.50 -4.16
C ILE A 10 0.35 -5.94 -3.69
N ARG A 11 1.17 -6.72 -4.39
CA ARG A 11 1.49 -8.11 -3.99
C ARG A 11 2.21 -8.16 -2.64
N LYS A 12 3.16 -7.25 -2.40
CA LYS A 12 3.86 -7.13 -1.11
C LYS A 12 2.90 -6.77 0.01
N LEU A 13 2.04 -5.79 -0.22
CA LEU A 13 1.02 -5.36 0.73
C LEU A 13 0.05 -6.50 1.08
N ARG A 14 -0.43 -7.27 0.10
CA ARG A 14 -1.30 -8.45 0.35
C ARG A 14 -0.59 -9.58 1.10
N LYS A 15 0.73 -9.71 0.95
CA LYS A 15 1.55 -10.62 1.77
C LYS A 15 1.74 -10.14 3.21
N GLY A 16 1.37 -8.89 3.52
CA GLY A 16 1.65 -8.26 4.82
C GLY A 16 3.06 -7.66 4.91
N GLU A 17 3.77 -7.55 3.78
CA GLU A 17 5.06 -6.85 3.75
C GLU A 17 4.85 -5.34 3.86
N LYS A 18 5.73 -4.68 4.61
CA LYS A 18 5.74 -3.22 4.75
C LYS A 18 6.28 -2.59 3.47
N VAL A 19 5.46 -1.76 2.83
CA VAL A 19 5.85 -1.02 1.62
C VAL A 19 5.99 0.45 1.98
N ALA A 20 7.08 1.09 1.55
CA ALA A 20 7.26 2.52 1.73
C ALA A 20 6.23 3.31 0.92
N CYS A 21 5.71 4.40 1.49
CA CYS A 21 4.77 5.26 0.80
C CYS A 21 5.43 5.89 -0.43
N PRO A 22 4.90 5.64 -1.63
CA PRO A 22 5.50 6.19 -2.84
C PRO A 22 5.36 7.71 -2.96
N GLU A 23 4.38 8.29 -2.25
CA GLU A 23 4.08 9.72 -2.32
C GLU A 23 5.04 10.52 -1.43
N CYS A 24 5.10 10.17 -0.13
CA CYS A 24 5.91 10.93 0.82
C CYS A 24 7.31 10.34 1.08
N ASN A 25 7.57 9.08 0.69
CA ASN A 25 8.78 8.31 0.99
C ASN A 25 9.21 8.28 2.47
N LYS A 26 8.34 8.73 3.39
CA LYS A 26 8.60 8.85 4.83
C LYS A 26 7.77 7.86 5.65
N GLY A 27 6.57 7.55 5.18
CA GLY A 27 5.68 6.61 5.83
C GLY A 27 5.69 5.23 5.19
N VAL A 28 4.95 4.32 5.81
CA VAL A 28 4.66 2.99 5.28
C VAL A 28 3.18 2.89 4.92
N ILE A 29 2.90 2.11 3.90
CA ILE A 29 1.55 1.76 3.50
C ILE A 29 1.07 0.60 4.37
N LEU A 30 -0.05 0.82 5.04
CA LEU A 30 -0.71 -0.12 5.94
C LEU A 30 -2.07 -0.53 5.35
N PRO A 31 -2.45 -1.81 5.49
CA PRO A 31 -3.78 -2.28 5.15
C PRO A 31 -4.85 -1.69 6.09
N VAL A 32 -6.03 -1.41 5.56
CA VAL A 32 -7.22 -1.11 6.36
C VAL A 32 -7.83 -2.44 6.80
N GLY A 33 -7.48 -2.91 8.00
CA GLY A 33 -7.94 -4.20 8.54
C GLY A 33 -7.10 -5.38 8.02
N ASP A 34 -7.76 -6.47 7.63
CA ASP A 34 -7.08 -7.71 7.21
C ASP A 34 -6.39 -7.56 5.85
N HIS A 35 -5.07 -7.64 5.85
CA HIS A 35 -4.21 -7.48 4.67
C HIS A 35 -4.54 -8.46 3.51
N LYS A 36 -5.24 -9.56 3.79
CA LYS A 36 -5.60 -10.58 2.79
C LYS A 36 -6.86 -10.23 2.01
N ILE A 37 -7.84 -9.61 2.67
CA ILE A 37 -9.17 -9.30 2.12
C ILE A 37 -9.36 -7.82 1.87
N THR A 38 -8.54 -6.96 2.46
CA THR A 38 -8.70 -5.51 2.32
C THR A 38 -8.32 -5.03 0.93
N HIS A 39 -9.14 -4.14 0.42
CA HIS A 39 -8.93 -3.44 -0.84
C HIS A 39 -8.36 -2.04 -0.59
N GLY A 40 -8.42 -1.57 0.65
CA GLY A 40 -7.94 -0.25 1.08
C GLY A 40 -6.61 -0.33 1.77
N PHE A 41 -5.66 0.49 1.32
CA PHE A 41 -4.38 0.72 1.98
C PHE A 41 -4.19 2.20 2.23
N TYR A 42 -3.47 2.57 3.30
CA TYR A 42 -3.22 3.96 3.64
C TYR A 42 -1.82 4.18 4.20
N CYS A 43 -1.26 5.36 4.01
CA CYS A 43 0.00 5.76 4.61
C CYS A 43 -0.22 6.33 6.01
N ASP A 44 0.62 5.91 6.97
CA ASP A 44 0.59 6.42 8.34
C ASP A 44 1.05 7.90 8.48
N LYS A 45 1.83 8.41 7.52
CA LYS A 45 2.44 9.75 7.59
C LYS A 45 1.69 10.82 6.82
N CYS A 46 1.48 10.62 5.52
CA CYS A 46 0.88 11.64 4.66
C CYS A 46 -0.62 11.42 4.43
N GLY A 47 -1.18 10.30 4.89
CA GLY A 47 -2.59 9.98 4.67
C GLY A 47 -2.91 9.55 3.23
N PHE A 48 -1.91 9.26 2.40
CA PHE A 48 -2.09 8.69 1.06
C PHE A 48 -2.90 7.40 1.14
N LYS A 49 -3.92 7.23 0.28
CA LYS A 49 -4.80 6.07 0.27
C LYS A 49 -4.76 5.40 -1.11
N ILE A 50 -4.67 4.08 -1.11
CA ILE A 50 -4.77 3.23 -2.29
C ILE A 50 -6.04 2.41 -2.12
N ASN A 51 -6.96 2.52 -3.06
CA ASN A 51 -8.12 1.64 -3.13
C ASN A 51 -7.99 0.79 -4.40
N ILE A 52 -8.01 -0.52 -4.23
CA ILE A 52 -7.86 -1.50 -5.31
C ILE A 52 -9.24 -2.13 -5.49
N ASP A 53 -10.09 -1.45 -6.27
CA ASP A 53 -11.38 -1.99 -6.73
C ASP A 53 -11.16 -2.88 -7.96
#